data_AF-G8ZVC8-F1
#
_entry.id   AF-G8ZVC8-F1
#
_cell.length_a   1.000
_cell.length_b   1.000
_cell.length_c   1.000
_cell.angle_alpha   90.00
_cell.angle_beta   90.00
_cell.angle_gamma   90.00
#
_symmetry.space_group_name_H-M   'P 1'
#
loop_
_entity.id
_entity.type
_entity.pdbx_description
1 polymer ?
#
loop_
_entity_poly.entity_id
_entity_poly.type
_entity_poly.pdbx_seq_one_letter_code
_entity_poly.pdbx_strand_id
1 'polypeptide(L)'
;MRKTAVIFIERASPATLTDFKDALSDSLLAFLEPWSVDFRTYRCLIKNLPEGTSKLMCSITFSHHEKRTVLIKDKTALVTTSAPHDVPKDLVANVCCAGTPESIDNILASRLSNIWTQRQSIKGEAGETFETTGMLVRAANLFSYTGFKGLLIELTSNENATSEQFRANVERIRNLLQGIGMKDAKISGELLDPSKSNYISDLAYQYVRVLEF
;
A
#
# COMPACT_ATOMS: atom_id res chain seq x y z
N MET A 1 -0.61 -18.25 -5.40
CA MET A 1 -0.62 -17.06 -4.52
C MET A 1 -0.56 -15.82 -5.41
N ARG A 2 -1.41 -14.82 -5.16
CA ARG A 2 -1.42 -13.57 -5.94
C ARG A 2 -0.10 -12.85 -5.73
N LYS A 3 0.50 -12.36 -6.80
CA LYS A 3 1.76 -11.60 -6.79
C LYS A 3 1.44 -10.12 -6.88
N THR A 4 2.21 -9.30 -6.20
CA THR A 4 2.02 -7.86 -6.19
C THR A 4 3.31 -7.13 -6.48
N ALA A 5 3.17 -5.92 -7.02
CA ALA A 5 4.25 -4.96 -7.14
C ALA A 5 3.67 -3.56 -6.98
N VAL A 6 4.47 -2.65 -6.45
CA VAL A 6 4.11 -1.25 -6.28
C VAL A 6 5.13 -0.40 -7.03
N ILE A 7 4.63 0.58 -7.78
CA ILE A 7 5.41 1.55 -8.53
C ILE A 7 5.09 2.93 -7.98
N PHE A 8 6.12 3.75 -7.75
CA PHE A 8 5.97 5.13 -7.35
C PHE A 8 6.79 6.05 -8.26
N ILE A 9 6.15 7.12 -8.74
CA ILE A 9 6.74 8.12 -9.62
C ILE A 9 6.65 9.46 -8.89
N GLU A 10 7.78 9.87 -8.29
CA GLU A 10 7.85 11.12 -7.53
C GLU A 10 7.80 12.35 -8.45
N ARG A 11 8.47 12.29 -9.60
CA ARG A 11 8.54 13.36 -10.61
C ARG A 11 7.36 13.30 -11.57
N ALA A 12 6.15 13.24 -11.03
CA ALA A 12 4.90 13.27 -11.78
C ALA A 12 4.17 14.61 -11.60
N SER A 13 3.09 14.80 -12.34
CA SER A 13 2.06 15.79 -12.03
C SER A 13 0.71 15.06 -11.88
N PRO A 14 -0.34 15.71 -11.32
CA PRO A 14 -1.66 15.10 -11.26
C PRO A 14 -2.19 14.62 -12.62
N ALA A 15 -1.81 15.30 -13.72
CA ALA A 15 -2.19 14.95 -15.09
C ALA A 15 -1.54 13.65 -15.58
N THR A 16 -0.42 13.23 -14.97
CA THR A 16 0.28 11.99 -15.34
C THR A 16 -0.61 10.76 -15.14
N LEU A 17 -1.56 10.79 -14.21
CA LEU A 17 -2.56 9.73 -14.05
C LEU A 17 -3.43 9.61 -15.31
N THR A 18 -3.85 10.74 -15.88
CA THR A 18 -4.63 10.78 -17.12
C THR A 18 -3.80 10.29 -18.30
N ASP A 19 -2.57 10.77 -18.44
CA ASP A 19 -1.67 10.31 -19.52
C ASP A 19 -1.42 8.79 -19.43
N PHE A 20 -1.24 8.27 -18.21
CA PHE A 20 -1.08 6.84 -17.96
C PHE A 20 -2.33 6.05 -18.30
N LYS A 21 -3.51 6.57 -17.93
CA LYS A 21 -4.81 5.98 -18.27
C LYS A 21 -5.00 5.90 -19.78
N ASP A 22 -4.71 6.98 -20.49
CA ASP A 22 -4.82 7.04 -21.94
C ASP A 22 -3.88 6.00 -22.59
N ALA A 23 -2.64 5.88 -22.10
CA ALA A 23 -1.69 4.88 -22.56
C ALA A 23 -2.09 3.42 -22.22
N LEU A 24 -2.92 3.21 -21.19
CA LEU A 24 -3.41 1.88 -20.79
C LEU A 24 -4.62 1.42 -21.61
N SER A 25 -5.31 2.36 -22.28
CA SER A 25 -6.61 2.15 -22.94
C SER A 25 -6.66 0.92 -23.85
N ASP A 26 -5.60 0.67 -24.63
CA ASP A 26 -5.53 -0.46 -25.56
C ASP A 26 -5.57 -1.84 -24.88
N SER A 27 -5.24 -1.90 -23.59
CA SER A 27 -5.18 -3.11 -22.78
C SER A 27 -6.28 -3.23 -21.72
N LEU A 28 -7.15 -2.21 -21.66
CA LEU A 28 -8.18 -2.06 -20.65
C LEU A 28 -9.40 -2.93 -20.98
N LEU A 29 -9.85 -3.72 -20.01
CA LEU A 29 -11.07 -4.51 -20.08
C LEU A 29 -12.24 -3.80 -19.41
N ALA A 30 -12.02 -3.27 -18.20
CA ALA A 30 -13.06 -2.60 -17.42
C ALA A 30 -12.46 -1.62 -16.40
N PHE A 31 -13.29 -0.67 -15.98
CA PHE A 31 -13.06 0.14 -14.78
C PHE A 31 -13.82 -0.49 -13.61
N LEU A 32 -13.15 -0.67 -12.48
CA LEU A 32 -13.76 -1.18 -11.25
C LEU A 32 -13.95 -0.07 -10.22
N GLU A 33 -14.37 -0.45 -9.02
CA GLU A 33 -14.64 0.47 -7.93
C GLU A 33 -13.41 1.33 -7.55
N PRO A 34 -13.63 2.59 -7.15
CA PRO A 34 -12.56 3.44 -6.68
C PRO A 34 -12.00 2.93 -5.35
N TRP A 35 -10.75 3.29 -5.07
CA TRP A 35 -10.07 2.87 -3.85
C TRP A 35 -9.33 4.04 -3.21
N SER A 36 -8.92 3.85 -1.96
CA SER A 36 -8.07 4.78 -1.24
C SER A 36 -7.04 4.06 -0.38
N VAL A 37 -5.95 4.77 -0.14
CA VAL A 37 -4.86 4.33 0.73
C VAL A 37 -4.37 5.48 1.60
N ASP A 38 -4.13 5.18 2.86
CA ASP A 38 -3.50 6.11 3.80
C ASP A 38 -2.19 5.49 4.28
N PHE A 39 -1.08 6.15 3.95
CA PHE A 39 0.26 5.80 4.36
C PHE A 39 0.73 6.79 5.43
N ARG A 40 0.98 6.30 6.63
CA ARG A 40 1.42 7.11 7.78
C ARG A 40 2.78 6.66 8.25
N THR A 41 3.63 7.63 8.56
CA THR A 41 4.94 7.38 9.17
C THR A 41 4.91 7.85 10.62
N TYR A 42 5.16 6.93 11.54
CA TYR A 42 5.27 7.18 12.97
C TYR A 42 6.74 7.16 13.40
N ARG A 43 7.12 8.09 14.28
CA ARG A 43 8.43 8.12 14.92
C ARG A 43 8.31 7.82 16.40
N CYS A 44 9.13 6.89 16.87
CA CYS A 44 9.24 6.54 18.27
C CYS A 44 9.91 7.67 19.06
N LEU A 45 9.33 8.02 20.20
CA LEU A 45 9.83 9.03 21.14
C LEU A 45 10.75 8.44 22.21
N ILE A 46 10.80 7.11 22.36
CA ILE A 46 11.64 6.44 23.34
C ILE A 46 13.12 6.70 23.02
N LYS A 47 13.83 7.26 24.01
CA LYS A 47 15.27 7.58 23.89
C LYS A 47 16.15 6.37 24.18
N ASN A 48 15.74 5.51 25.12
CA ASN A 48 16.50 4.37 25.62
C ASN A 48 16.32 3.11 24.76
N LEU A 49 16.44 3.25 23.44
CA LEU A 49 16.42 2.11 22.53
C LEU A 49 17.85 1.58 22.33
N PRO A 50 18.03 0.26 22.13
CA PRO A 50 19.32 -0.30 21.74
C PRO A 50 19.87 0.38 20.50
N GLU A 51 21.20 0.54 20.44
CA GLU A 51 21.87 1.10 19.26
C GLU A 51 21.53 0.28 18.00
N GLY A 52 21.27 0.98 16.90
CA GLY A 52 20.86 0.35 15.63
C GLY A 52 19.36 0.08 15.48
N THR A 53 18.55 0.26 16.53
CA THR A 53 17.08 0.07 16.42
C THR A 53 16.43 1.20 15.62
N SER A 54 15.65 0.87 14.59
CA SER A 54 14.89 1.88 13.86
C SER A 54 13.85 2.55 14.77
N LYS A 55 13.79 3.88 14.68
CA LYS A 55 12.77 4.70 15.35
C LYS A 55 11.55 4.94 14.47
N LEU A 56 11.50 4.36 13.28
CA LEU A 56 10.38 4.53 12.35
C LEU A 56 9.48 3.30 12.35
N MET A 57 8.20 3.56 12.17
CA MET A 57 7.17 2.56 11.93
C MET A 57 6.22 3.13 10.89
N CYS A 58 5.93 2.36 9.85
CA CYS A 58 4.95 2.74 8.84
C CYS A 58 3.62 2.06 9.15
N SER A 59 2.53 2.75 8.87
CA SER A 59 1.18 2.23 8.93
C SER A 59 0.50 2.47 7.57
N ILE A 60 -0.06 1.41 6.99
CA ILE A 60 -0.70 1.47 5.67
C ILE A 60 -2.11 0.94 5.81
N THR A 61 -3.10 1.79 5.58
CA THR A 61 -4.52 1.44 5.59
C THR A 61 -5.05 1.34 4.16
N PHE A 62 -5.65 0.21 3.81
CA PHE A 62 -6.19 -0.07 2.48
C PHE A 62 -7.72 -0.10 2.49
N SER A 63 -8.39 0.73 1.71
CA SER A 63 -9.85 0.69 1.63
C SER A 63 -10.37 -0.56 0.88
N HIS A 64 -9.64 -0.99 -0.15
CA HIS A 64 -9.99 -2.11 -1.05
C HIS A 64 -9.63 -3.49 -0.48
N HIS A 65 -9.08 -3.53 0.73
CA HIS A 65 -8.77 -4.75 1.47
C HIS A 65 -9.45 -4.70 2.84
N GLU A 66 -10.78 -4.49 2.84
CA GLU A 66 -11.64 -4.56 4.04
C GLU A 66 -11.22 -3.58 5.15
N LYS A 67 -10.65 -2.41 4.80
CA LYS A 67 -10.14 -1.42 5.76
C LYS A 67 -9.13 -2.02 6.75
N ARG A 68 -8.33 -2.98 6.28
CA ARG A 68 -7.19 -3.51 7.02
C ARG A 68 -6.07 -2.49 7.05
N THR A 69 -5.41 -2.41 8.20
CA THR A 69 -4.24 -1.57 8.44
C THR A 69 -3.06 -2.46 8.77
N VAL A 70 -1.96 -2.28 8.04
CA VAL A 70 -0.71 -3.01 8.24
C VAL A 70 0.34 -2.08 8.83
N LEU A 71 0.88 -2.45 9.99
CA LEU A 71 2.00 -1.78 10.62
C LEU A 71 3.29 -2.51 10.24
N ILE A 72 4.28 -1.78 9.73
CA ILE A 72 5.60 -2.30 9.37
C ILE A 72 6.66 -1.65 10.26
N LYS A 73 7.45 -2.47 10.96
CA LYS A 73 8.63 -2.05 11.73
C LYS A 73 9.68 -3.15 11.71
N ASP A 74 10.94 -2.79 11.40
CA ASP A 74 12.08 -3.72 11.42
C ASP A 74 11.81 -5.05 10.69
N LYS A 75 11.26 -4.98 9.46
CA LYS A 75 10.85 -6.15 8.65
C LYS A 75 9.83 -7.08 9.31
N THR A 76 9.14 -6.60 10.35
CA THR A 76 7.98 -7.28 10.94
C THR A 76 6.71 -6.57 10.50
N ALA A 77 5.65 -7.34 10.24
CA ALA A 77 4.32 -6.81 9.96
C ALA A 77 3.31 -7.22 11.03
N LEU A 78 2.47 -6.27 11.43
CA LEU A 78 1.25 -6.52 12.20
C LEU A 78 0.04 -6.12 11.35
N VAL A 79 -0.86 -7.06 11.10
CA VAL A 79 -2.10 -6.82 10.36
C VAL A 79 -3.23 -6.62 11.37
N THR A 80 -3.96 -5.51 11.23
CA THR A 80 -5.13 -5.18 12.04
C THR A 80 -6.31 -4.86 11.13
N THR A 81 -7.53 -4.90 11.66
CA THR A 81 -8.74 -4.54 10.92
C THR A 81 -9.60 -3.62 11.77
N SER A 82 -10.27 -2.69 11.10
CA SER A 82 -11.32 -1.84 11.67
C SER A 82 -12.72 -2.25 11.20
N ALA A 83 -12.81 -3.32 10.39
CA ALA A 83 -14.07 -3.85 9.90
C ALA A 83 -14.69 -4.81 10.94
N PRO A 84 -15.92 -4.56 11.42
CA PRO A 84 -16.57 -5.45 12.38
C PRO A 84 -16.78 -6.88 11.86
N HIS A 85 -16.97 -7.06 10.56
CA HIS A 85 -17.19 -8.38 9.94
C HIS A 85 -15.93 -9.25 9.86
N ASP A 86 -14.75 -8.66 9.95
CA ASP A 86 -13.47 -9.37 9.96
C ASP A 86 -13.09 -9.89 11.35
N VAL A 87 -13.81 -9.48 12.40
CA VAL A 87 -13.54 -9.94 13.76
C VAL A 87 -13.91 -11.42 13.88
N PRO A 88 -12.98 -12.31 14.27
CA PRO A 88 -13.28 -13.72 14.48
C PRO A 88 -14.43 -13.92 15.46
N LYS A 89 -15.46 -14.67 15.04
CA LYS A 89 -16.69 -14.90 15.82
C LYS A 89 -16.39 -15.51 17.19
N ASP A 90 -15.39 -16.37 17.28
CA ASP A 90 -14.98 -17.01 18.54
C ASP A 90 -14.45 -16.00 19.56
N LEU A 91 -13.79 -14.91 19.13
CA LEU A 91 -13.32 -13.86 20.03
C LEU A 91 -14.49 -13.03 20.59
N VAL A 92 -15.55 -12.85 19.81
CA VAL A 92 -16.79 -12.19 20.25
C VAL A 92 -17.57 -13.11 21.19
N ALA A 93 -17.73 -14.38 20.83
CA ALA A 93 -18.47 -15.37 21.62
C ALA A 93 -17.84 -15.60 23.01
N ASN A 94 -16.50 -15.57 23.09
CA ASN A 94 -15.75 -15.69 24.34
C ASN A 94 -15.55 -14.35 25.07
N VAL A 95 -16.19 -13.26 24.64
CA VAL A 95 -16.12 -11.93 25.26
C VAL A 95 -14.69 -11.35 25.31
N CYS A 96 -13.78 -11.85 24.47
CA CYS A 96 -12.44 -11.29 24.31
C CYS A 96 -12.45 -10.02 23.45
N CYS A 97 -13.46 -9.85 22.60
CA CYS A 97 -13.65 -8.68 21.75
C CYS A 97 -15.11 -8.20 21.82
N ALA A 98 -15.32 -6.88 21.91
CA ALA A 98 -16.64 -6.26 21.91
C ALA A 98 -17.34 -6.27 20.52
N GLY A 99 -16.66 -6.71 19.46
CA GLY A 99 -17.18 -6.71 18.09
C GLY A 99 -17.17 -5.34 17.39
N THR A 100 -16.66 -4.30 18.04
CA THR A 100 -16.58 -2.93 17.51
C THR A 100 -15.12 -2.45 17.46
N PRO A 101 -14.30 -2.95 16.52
CA PRO A 101 -12.90 -2.54 16.41
C PRO A 101 -12.80 -1.10 15.91
N GLU A 102 -11.81 -0.36 16.42
CA GLU A 102 -11.39 0.93 15.86
C GLU A 102 -10.07 0.79 15.09
N SER A 103 -9.72 1.80 14.30
CA SER A 103 -8.42 1.81 13.60
C SER A 103 -7.26 1.84 14.59
N ILE A 104 -6.25 1.00 14.36
CA ILE A 104 -5.03 1.01 15.18
C ILE A 104 -4.33 2.37 15.16
N ASP A 105 -4.46 3.13 14.07
CA ASP A 105 -3.89 4.47 14.00
C ASP A 105 -4.58 5.47 14.94
N ASN A 106 -5.88 5.27 15.21
CA ASN A 106 -6.60 6.07 16.21
C ASN A 106 -6.10 5.75 17.62
N ILE A 107 -5.82 4.48 17.90
CA ILE A 107 -5.22 4.04 19.17
C ILE A 107 -3.81 4.63 19.31
N LEU A 108 -2.99 4.58 18.24
CA LEU A 108 -1.66 5.19 18.22
C LEU A 108 -1.71 6.69 18.51
N ALA A 109 -2.63 7.41 17.87
CA ALA A 109 -2.75 8.85 18.00
C ALA A 109 -3.37 9.31 19.34
N SER A 110 -4.32 8.54 19.90
CA SER A 110 -5.09 8.97 21.08
C SER A 110 -4.63 8.36 22.40
N ARG A 111 -4.05 7.14 22.37
CA ARG A 111 -3.66 6.39 23.57
C ARG A 111 -2.15 6.16 23.68
N LEU A 112 -1.43 6.12 22.56
CA LEU A 112 0.01 5.83 22.52
C LEU A 112 0.85 7.01 21.99
N SER A 113 0.30 8.22 21.99
CA SER A 113 0.94 9.43 21.45
C SER A 113 2.21 9.85 22.20
N ASN A 114 2.33 9.44 23.46
CA ASN A 114 3.54 9.60 24.27
C ASN A 114 4.70 8.69 23.81
N ILE A 115 4.42 7.62 23.06
CA ILE A 115 5.42 6.69 22.52
C ILE A 115 5.64 6.93 21.03
N TRP A 116 4.56 7.16 20.28
CA TRP A 116 4.56 7.28 18.83
C TRP A 116 3.99 8.63 18.39
N THR A 117 4.77 9.36 17.60
CA THR A 117 4.29 10.61 16.98
C THR A 117 4.18 10.43 15.48
N GLN A 118 3.02 10.73 14.91
CA GLN A 118 2.84 10.77 13.46
C GLN A 118 3.66 11.92 12.88
N ARG A 119 4.59 11.59 11.96
CA ARG A 119 5.46 12.55 11.27
C ARG A 119 4.95 12.92 9.89
N GLN A 120 4.32 11.97 9.22
CA GLN A 120 3.84 12.14 7.86
C GLN A 120 2.54 11.35 7.67
N SER A 121 1.65 11.89 6.85
CA SER A 121 0.53 11.16 6.27
C SER A 121 0.51 11.50 4.77
N ILE A 122 0.47 10.46 3.95
CA ILE A 122 0.36 10.50 2.50
C ILE A 122 -0.91 9.73 2.16
N LYS A 123 -1.82 10.37 1.43
CA LYS A 123 -3.11 9.81 1.08
C LYS A 123 -3.26 9.73 -0.42
N GLY A 124 -3.71 8.58 -0.90
CA GLY A 124 -4.28 8.42 -2.23
C GLY A 124 -5.79 8.32 -2.09
N GLU A 125 -6.51 9.36 -2.48
CA GLU A 125 -7.98 9.38 -2.47
C GLU A 125 -8.51 9.29 -3.89
N ALA A 126 -9.70 8.69 -4.06
CA ALA A 126 -10.33 8.49 -5.37
C ALA A 126 -9.41 7.82 -6.40
N GLY A 127 -8.64 6.82 -5.97
CA GLY A 127 -7.81 6.01 -6.87
C GLY A 127 -8.68 5.24 -7.88
N GLU A 128 -8.17 5.09 -9.09
CA GLU A 128 -8.83 4.35 -10.17
C GLU A 128 -8.34 2.90 -10.18
N THR A 129 -9.27 1.98 -10.46
CA THR A 129 -8.99 0.54 -10.61
C THR A 129 -9.25 0.13 -12.05
N PHE A 130 -8.23 -0.38 -12.72
CA PHE A 130 -8.24 -0.82 -14.11
C PHE A 130 -8.07 -2.35 -14.16
N GLU A 131 -9.06 -3.03 -14.74
CA GLU A 131 -8.92 -4.44 -15.09
C GLU A 131 -8.29 -4.55 -16.47
N THR A 132 -7.17 -5.27 -16.58
CA THR A 132 -6.49 -5.53 -17.85
C THR A 132 -6.42 -7.02 -18.12
N THR A 133 -6.10 -7.40 -19.37
CA THR A 133 -6.00 -8.81 -19.78
C THR A 133 -5.01 -9.65 -18.96
N GLY A 134 -3.99 -9.03 -18.36
CA GLY A 134 -2.91 -9.74 -17.66
C GLY A 134 -2.87 -9.54 -16.15
N MET A 135 -3.48 -8.49 -15.62
CA MET A 135 -3.39 -8.12 -14.21
C MET A 135 -4.42 -7.05 -13.83
N LEU A 136 -4.58 -6.85 -12.53
CA LEU A 136 -5.31 -5.72 -11.98
C LEU A 136 -4.32 -4.57 -11.72
N VAL A 137 -4.62 -3.39 -12.25
CA VAL A 137 -3.82 -2.18 -12.10
C VAL A 137 -4.62 -1.16 -11.32
N ARG A 138 -4.05 -0.63 -10.25
CA ARG A 138 -4.66 0.42 -9.42
C ARG A 138 -3.75 1.64 -9.46
N ALA A 139 -4.27 2.82 -9.79
CA ALA A 139 -3.47 4.04 -9.78
C ALA A 139 -4.14 5.12 -8.91
N ALA A 140 -3.31 5.87 -8.17
CA ALA A 140 -3.79 6.97 -7.35
C ALA A 140 -2.74 8.08 -7.30
N ASN A 141 -3.21 9.33 -7.38
CA ASN A 141 -2.39 10.49 -7.07
C ASN A 141 -2.21 10.59 -5.56
N LEU A 142 -0.96 10.62 -5.11
CA LEU A 142 -0.63 10.74 -3.69
C LEU A 142 -0.47 12.20 -3.28
N PHE A 143 -1.12 12.56 -2.19
CA PHE A 143 -1.06 13.88 -1.59
C PHE A 143 -0.59 13.78 -0.14
N SER A 144 0.24 14.72 0.27
CA SER A 144 0.60 14.94 1.66
C SER A 144 0.13 16.33 2.09
N TYR A 145 0.35 16.70 3.35
CA TYR A 145 0.07 18.05 3.81
C TYR A 145 0.84 19.13 3.01
N THR A 146 2.01 18.80 2.46
CA THR A 146 2.81 19.73 1.63
C THR A 146 2.40 19.75 0.16
N GLY A 147 1.28 19.11 -0.19
CA GLY A 147 0.77 19.03 -1.57
C GLY A 147 1.04 17.70 -2.26
N PHE A 148 0.99 17.72 -3.59
CA PHE A 148 1.17 16.55 -4.45
C PHE A 148 2.54 15.90 -4.22
N LYS A 149 2.54 14.58 -4.05
CA LYS A 149 3.75 13.78 -3.77
C LYS A 149 4.21 12.94 -4.96
N GLY A 150 3.29 12.51 -5.81
CA GLY A 150 3.62 11.66 -6.95
C GLY A 150 2.45 10.76 -7.36
N LEU A 151 2.66 9.99 -8.42
CA LEU A 151 1.73 8.96 -8.88
C LEU A 151 2.13 7.60 -8.30
N LEU A 152 1.17 6.90 -7.72
CA LEU A 152 1.33 5.53 -7.23
C LEU A 152 0.56 4.56 -8.11
N ILE A 153 1.17 3.44 -8.44
CA ILE A 153 0.55 2.34 -9.18
C ILE A 153 0.77 1.03 -8.42
N GLU A 154 -0.31 0.37 -8.05
CA GLU A 154 -0.33 -0.98 -7.48
C GLU A 154 -0.71 -1.98 -8.58
N LEU A 155 0.07 -3.05 -8.69
CA LEU A 155 -0.11 -4.13 -9.67
C LEU A 155 -0.39 -5.42 -8.92
N THR A 156 -1.47 -6.11 -9.27
CA THR A 156 -1.83 -7.42 -8.70
C THR A 156 -2.03 -8.45 -9.81
N SER A 157 -1.35 -9.59 -9.70
CA SER A 157 -1.46 -10.67 -10.68
C SER A 157 -2.83 -11.36 -10.62
N ASN A 158 -3.27 -11.87 -11.77
CA ASN A 158 -4.36 -12.85 -11.82
C ASN A 158 -3.98 -14.14 -11.08
N GLU A 159 -4.95 -14.92 -10.63
CA GLU A 159 -4.74 -16.08 -9.74
C GLU A 159 -3.83 -17.16 -10.34
N ASN A 160 -3.90 -17.34 -11.67
CA ASN A 160 -3.19 -18.38 -12.41
C ASN A 160 -1.90 -17.88 -13.10
N ALA A 161 -1.50 -16.63 -12.89
CA ALA A 161 -0.34 -16.06 -13.58
C ALA A 161 0.98 -16.59 -13.01
N THR A 162 1.91 -17.01 -13.88
CA THR A 162 3.26 -17.42 -13.46
C THR A 162 4.11 -16.22 -13.02
N SER A 163 5.23 -16.46 -12.34
CA SER A 163 6.15 -15.40 -11.91
C SER A 163 6.74 -14.65 -13.10
N GLU A 164 7.04 -15.37 -14.17
CA GLU A 164 7.61 -14.84 -15.40
C GLU A 164 6.59 -13.96 -16.13
N GLN A 165 5.34 -14.42 -16.21
CA GLN A 165 4.24 -13.64 -16.78
C GLN A 165 4.00 -12.36 -15.99
N PHE A 166 3.97 -12.43 -14.66
CA PHE A 166 3.82 -11.24 -13.82
C PHE A 166 4.97 -10.26 -14.00
N ARG A 167 6.22 -10.74 -14.05
CA ARG A 167 7.39 -9.90 -14.29
C ARG A 167 7.32 -9.22 -15.67
N ALA A 168 6.94 -9.94 -16.71
CA ALA A 168 6.78 -9.38 -18.05
C ALA A 168 5.68 -8.29 -18.09
N ASN A 169 4.60 -8.52 -17.35
CA ASN A 169 3.51 -7.56 -17.17
C ASN A 169 3.99 -6.29 -16.45
N VAL A 170 4.75 -6.42 -15.36
CA VAL A 170 5.35 -5.26 -14.66
C VAL A 170 6.28 -4.46 -15.58
N GLU A 171 7.13 -5.12 -16.36
CA GLU A 171 7.99 -4.45 -17.35
C GLU A 171 7.19 -3.76 -18.47
N ARG A 172 6.05 -4.33 -18.88
CA ARG A 172 5.15 -3.66 -19.84
C ARG A 172 4.63 -2.33 -19.28
N ILE A 173 4.20 -2.31 -18.02
CA ILE A 173 3.77 -1.07 -17.36
C ILE A 173 4.92 -0.07 -17.24
N ARG A 174 6.13 -0.54 -16.90
CA ARG A 174 7.32 0.32 -16.90
C ARG A 174 7.59 0.94 -18.28
N ASN A 175 7.47 0.17 -19.35
CA ASN A 175 7.67 0.67 -20.71
C ASN A 175 6.59 1.68 -21.13
N LEU A 176 5.33 1.46 -20.73
CA LEU A 176 4.25 2.45 -20.93
C LEU A 176 4.57 3.77 -20.22
N LEU A 177 5.03 3.70 -18.96
CA LEU A 177 5.46 4.87 -18.18
C LEU A 177 6.62 5.61 -18.87
N GLN A 178 7.60 4.88 -19.41
CA GLN A 178 8.68 5.49 -20.19
C GLN A 178 8.17 6.15 -21.47
N GLY A 179 7.18 5.55 -22.13
CA GLY A 179 6.52 6.09 -23.33
C GLY A 179 5.86 7.45 -23.08
N ILE A 180 5.26 7.65 -21.90
CA ILE A 180 4.69 8.95 -21.48
C ILE A 180 5.72 9.87 -20.81
N GLY A 181 7.02 9.56 -20.90
CA GLY A 181 8.11 10.41 -20.42
C GLY A 181 8.50 10.22 -18.95
N MET A 182 7.93 9.25 -18.24
CA MET A 182 8.25 8.96 -16.83
C MET A 182 9.42 7.96 -16.73
N LYS A 183 10.64 8.49 -16.52
CA LYS A 183 11.87 7.68 -16.47
C LYS A 183 12.29 7.24 -15.06
N ASP A 184 11.96 8.04 -14.05
CA ASP A 184 12.43 7.86 -12.67
C ASP A 184 11.39 7.13 -11.78
N ALA A 185 10.95 5.94 -12.22
CA ALA A 185 9.97 5.14 -11.50
C ALA A 185 10.63 4.16 -10.51
N LYS A 186 10.31 4.28 -9.22
CA LYS A 186 10.69 3.31 -8.18
C LYS A 186 9.73 2.12 -8.24
N ILE A 187 10.24 0.89 -8.25
CA ILE A 187 9.42 -0.33 -8.32
C ILE A 187 9.86 -1.29 -7.21
N SER A 188 8.90 -1.85 -6.48
CA SER A 188 9.13 -2.92 -5.51
C SER A 188 8.14 -4.05 -5.72
N GLY A 189 8.64 -5.26 -5.91
CA GLY A 189 7.89 -6.53 -5.84
C GLY A 189 8.46 -7.45 -4.78
N GLU A 190 9.16 -6.90 -3.79
CA GLU A 190 9.83 -7.67 -2.75
C GLU A 190 8.83 -8.28 -1.76
N LEU A 191 9.24 -9.41 -1.16
CA LEU A 191 8.51 -10.06 -0.09
C LEU A 191 9.09 -9.62 1.26
N LEU A 192 8.23 -9.50 2.28
CA LEU A 192 8.66 -9.17 3.63
C LEU A 192 9.47 -10.32 4.23
N ASP A 193 8.93 -11.53 4.14
CA ASP A 193 9.58 -12.78 4.55
C ASP A 193 9.32 -13.86 3.48
N PRO A 194 10.34 -14.25 2.69
CA PRO A 194 10.20 -15.29 1.67
C PRO A 194 9.75 -16.66 2.22
N SER A 195 9.96 -16.93 3.51
CA SER A 195 9.58 -18.18 4.15
C SER A 195 8.12 -18.20 4.63
N LYS A 196 7.53 -17.02 4.84
CA LYS A 196 6.17 -16.82 5.38
C LYS A 196 5.47 -15.68 4.64
N SER A 197 5.32 -15.85 3.33
CA SER A 197 4.64 -14.86 2.49
C SER A 197 3.20 -14.67 2.95
N ASN A 198 2.79 -13.41 3.11
CA ASN A 198 1.42 -13.02 3.39
C ASN A 198 1.08 -11.85 2.46
N TYR A 199 0.07 -12.06 1.62
CA TYR A 199 -0.32 -11.11 0.56
C TYR A 199 -0.42 -9.66 1.04
N ILE A 200 -1.12 -9.39 2.15
CA ILE A 200 -1.36 -8.01 2.59
C ILE A 200 -0.11 -7.41 3.25
N SER A 201 0.68 -8.23 3.94
CA SER A 201 1.93 -7.82 4.57
C SER A 201 3.02 -7.54 3.52
N ASP A 202 3.12 -8.37 2.49
CA ASP A 202 4.06 -8.19 1.39
C ASP A 202 3.71 -6.94 0.58
N LEU A 203 2.42 -6.73 0.29
CA LEU A 203 1.95 -5.51 -0.37
C LEU A 203 2.30 -4.26 0.46
N ALA A 204 1.97 -4.24 1.75
CA ALA A 204 2.30 -3.13 2.64
C ALA A 204 3.81 -2.85 2.69
N TYR A 205 4.63 -3.91 2.71
CA TYR A 205 6.08 -3.77 2.66
C TYR A 205 6.56 -3.17 1.33
N GLN A 206 5.96 -3.53 0.19
CA GLN A 206 6.27 -2.93 -1.10
C GLN A 206 5.97 -1.43 -1.14
N TYR A 207 4.86 -0.99 -0.52
CA TYR A 207 4.55 0.43 -0.33
C TYR A 207 5.66 1.15 0.47
N VAL A 208 6.08 0.57 1.60
CA VAL A 208 7.19 1.11 2.40
C VAL A 208 8.44 1.24 1.55
N ARG A 209 8.77 0.23 0.73
CA ARG A 209 10.00 0.21 -0.08
C ARG A 209 10.06 1.24 -1.19
N VAL A 210 8.92 1.72 -1.70
CA VAL A 210 8.90 2.76 -2.75
C VAL A 210 8.66 4.16 -2.18
N LEU A 211 8.02 4.27 -1.01
CA LEU A 211 7.68 5.55 -0.36
C LEU A 211 8.69 5.97 0.72
N GLU A 212 9.36 5.05 1.39
CA GLU A 212 10.56 5.36 2.18
C GLU A 212 11.78 5.46 1.25
N PHE A 213 12.64 6.46 1.52
CA PHE A 213 13.77 6.86 0.69
C PHE A 213 14.92 5.85 0.70
#